data_AF-A0A6G4C8Y4-F1
#
_entry.id   AF-A0A6G4C8Y4-F1
#
_cell.length_a   1.000
_cell.length_b   1.000
_cell.length_c   1.000
_cell.angle_alpha   90.00
_cell.angle_beta   90.00
_cell.angle_gamma   90.00
#
_symmetry.space_group_name_H-M   'P 1'
#
loop_
_entity.id
_entity.type
_entity.pdbx_description
1 polymer ?
#
loop_
_entity_poly.entity_id
_entity_poly.type
_entity_poly.pdbx_seq_one_letter_code
_entity_poly.pdbx_strand_id
1 'polypeptide(L)'
;PRRDDLPSNCGVPQGLSISNILSAIYLLNVDKYYRANKSIKYYRYVDDVMILCDSTESEEITSDLLPRFKRLGLKVYDPKENPEKSSVGYLNKDDFGYLGYYFQRGVVTARKGSVENLRESLLSIFTGYKHSKLKSPEFLEWRVNLRVTGCIFQNKSKGWMYFFSEINDETLLHELDDFLKRLCVRFGVTIKLKSFVRAFFQIKYNRRETSYIPNFDEYDITEKTYVLTHYFNKSVKGMTDEEIDYHFNKRISKQVKDIETDVKDAGY
;
A
#
# COMPACT_ATOMS: atom_id res chain seq x y z
N PRO A 1 -22.77 -1.26 -13.87
CA PRO A 1 -24.06 -0.75 -14.39
C PRO A 1 -24.72 -1.77 -15.32
N ARG A 2 -25.90 -2.24 -14.95
CA ARG A 2 -26.77 -3.01 -15.85
C ARG A 2 -27.41 -2.04 -16.84
N ARG A 3 -27.86 -2.55 -17.99
CA ARG A 3 -28.52 -1.73 -19.02
C ARG A 3 -29.80 -1.05 -18.52
N ASP A 4 -30.39 -1.59 -17.45
CA ASP A 4 -31.69 -1.18 -16.91
C ASP A 4 -31.55 -0.31 -15.64
N ASP A 5 -30.32 0.03 -15.24
CA ASP A 5 -30.10 0.96 -14.12
C ASP A 5 -30.54 2.37 -14.54
N LEU A 6 -31.38 3.00 -13.73
CA LEU A 6 -31.78 4.40 -13.95
C LEU A 6 -30.54 5.31 -13.96
N PRO A 7 -30.50 6.34 -14.84
CA PRO A 7 -29.39 7.29 -14.86
C PRO A 7 -29.22 7.95 -13.49
N SER A 8 -28.00 7.94 -12.95
CA SER A 8 -27.72 8.67 -11.72
C SER A 8 -27.73 10.17 -12.00
N ASN A 9 -28.53 10.91 -11.23
CA ASN A 9 -28.57 12.37 -11.31
C ASN A 9 -27.44 13.04 -10.49
N CYS A 10 -26.64 12.27 -9.75
CA CYS A 10 -25.54 12.76 -8.93
C CYS A 10 -24.37 11.78 -8.91
N GLY A 11 -23.15 12.32 -8.84
CA GLY A 11 -21.92 11.54 -8.74
C GLY A 11 -21.36 11.09 -10.10
N VAL A 12 -20.08 10.76 -10.10
CA VAL A 12 -19.39 10.19 -11.26
C VAL A 12 -19.25 8.68 -11.04
N PRO A 13 -19.50 7.82 -12.04
CA PRO A 13 -19.35 6.38 -11.87
C PRO A 13 -17.94 6.00 -11.40
N GLN A 14 -17.87 5.15 -10.38
CA GLN A 14 -16.60 4.65 -9.85
C GLN A 14 -15.94 3.73 -10.88
N GLY A 15 -14.63 3.89 -11.08
CA GLY A 15 -13.84 3.05 -11.98
C GLY A 15 -13.74 3.54 -13.44
N LEU A 16 -14.34 4.68 -13.80
CA LEU A 16 -14.00 5.32 -15.07
C LEU A 16 -12.63 5.98 -14.96
N SER A 17 -11.84 5.88 -16.03
CA SER A 17 -10.51 6.51 -16.12
C SER A 17 -10.55 8.03 -15.89
N ILE A 18 -11.66 8.68 -16.25
CA ILE A 18 -11.84 10.13 -16.12
C ILE A 18 -12.34 10.59 -14.74
N SER A 19 -12.87 9.68 -13.90
CA SER A 19 -13.53 10.07 -12.64
C SER A 19 -12.59 10.81 -11.69
N ASN A 20 -11.33 10.38 -11.60
CA ASN A 20 -10.34 11.05 -10.75
C ASN A 20 -10.06 12.49 -11.19
N ILE A 21 -10.00 12.73 -12.51
CA ILE A 21 -9.75 14.06 -13.07
C ILE A 21 -10.96 14.98 -12.80
N LEU A 22 -12.18 14.47 -12.99
CA LEU A 22 -13.40 15.24 -12.73
C LEU A 22 -13.52 15.62 -11.24
N SER A 23 -13.26 14.69 -10.33
CA SER A 23 -13.23 14.97 -8.89
C SER A 23 -12.17 16.01 -8.52
N ALA A 24 -11.00 15.98 -9.18
CA ALA A 24 -9.95 16.98 -8.96
C ALA A 24 -10.37 18.38 -9.46
N ILE A 25 -10.98 18.47 -10.65
CA ILE A 25 -11.50 19.73 -11.20
C ILE A 25 -12.60 20.29 -10.30
N TYR A 26 -13.49 19.44 -9.81
CA TYR A 26 -14.62 19.82 -8.97
C TYR A 26 -14.19 20.52 -7.67
N LEU A 27 -13.09 20.09 -7.06
CA LEU A 27 -12.54 20.66 -5.83
C LEU A 27 -11.48 21.76 -6.07
N LEU A 28 -11.15 22.08 -7.32
CA LEU A 28 -10.03 22.97 -7.67
C LEU A 28 -10.15 24.38 -7.04
N ASN A 29 -11.35 24.93 -6.98
CA ASN A 29 -11.56 26.27 -6.40
C ASN A 29 -11.37 26.28 -4.88
N VAL A 30 -11.77 25.20 -4.21
CA VAL A 30 -11.53 25.00 -2.77
C VAL A 30 -10.02 24.86 -2.52
N ASP A 31 -9.33 24.06 -3.33
CA ASP A 31 -7.87 23.92 -3.23
C ASP A 31 -7.16 25.26 -3.40
N LYS A 32 -7.51 26.02 -4.44
CA LYS A 32 -6.90 27.34 -4.71
C LYS A 32 -7.09 28.30 -3.54
N TYR A 33 -8.28 28.30 -2.93
CA TYR A 33 -8.58 29.13 -1.78
C TYR A 33 -7.67 28.81 -0.58
N TYR A 34 -7.62 27.55 -0.14
CA TYR A 34 -6.81 27.17 1.02
C TYR A 34 -5.31 27.23 0.74
N ARG A 35 -4.86 26.90 -0.47
CA ARG A 35 -3.44 27.03 -0.86
C ARG A 35 -2.97 28.49 -0.93
N ALA A 36 -3.88 29.44 -1.13
CA ALA A 36 -3.53 30.86 -1.14
C ALA A 36 -3.29 31.42 0.27
N ASN A 37 -3.85 30.79 1.31
CA ASN A 37 -3.59 31.18 2.69
C ASN A 37 -2.20 30.72 3.13
N LYS A 38 -1.32 31.69 3.43
CA LYS A 38 0.07 31.43 3.83
C LYS A 38 0.22 31.01 5.29
N SER A 39 -0.78 31.22 6.16
CA SER A 39 -0.73 30.80 7.56
C SER A 39 -0.94 29.29 7.74
N ILE A 40 -1.46 28.60 6.72
CA ILE A 40 -1.78 27.17 6.78
C ILE A 40 -0.95 26.32 5.82
N LYS A 41 -0.89 25.02 6.08
CA LYS A 41 -0.48 24.00 5.10
C LYS A 41 -1.68 23.12 4.76
N TYR A 42 -2.09 23.17 3.50
CA TYR A 42 -3.24 22.45 2.99
C TYR A 42 -2.80 21.25 2.13
N TYR A 43 -3.22 20.05 2.52
CA TYR A 43 -2.99 18.81 1.81
C TYR A 43 -4.33 18.14 1.50
N ARG A 44 -4.49 17.69 0.25
CA ARG A 44 -5.66 16.90 -0.14
C ARG A 44 -5.23 15.75 -1.03
N TYR A 45 -5.77 14.57 -0.74
CA TYR A 45 -5.64 13.38 -1.57
C TYR A 45 -7.03 12.82 -1.83
N VAL A 46 -7.53 12.98 -3.06
CA VAL A 46 -8.92 12.64 -3.41
C VAL A 46 -9.90 13.36 -2.46
N ASP A 47 -10.55 12.63 -1.57
CA ASP A 47 -11.53 13.10 -0.58
C ASP A 47 -10.91 13.40 0.79
N ASP A 48 -9.73 12.87 1.08
CA ASP A 48 -9.01 13.10 2.35
C ASP A 48 -8.35 14.49 2.37
N VAL A 49 -8.79 15.35 3.27
CA VAL A 49 -8.24 16.71 3.49
C VAL A 49 -7.52 16.76 4.83
N MET A 50 -6.31 17.31 4.84
CA MET A 50 -5.53 17.59 6.04
C MET A 50 -5.05 19.04 6.00
N ILE A 51 -5.31 19.79 7.07
CA ILE A 51 -4.91 21.19 7.22
C ILE A 51 -4.06 21.33 8.49
N LEU A 52 -2.84 21.82 8.35
CA LEU A 52 -2.00 22.20 9.49
C LEU A 52 -2.07 23.73 9.64
N CYS A 53 -2.35 24.20 10.85
CA CYS A 53 -2.55 25.61 11.17
C CYS A 53 -2.13 25.88 12.62
N ASP A 54 -2.08 27.16 13.00
CA ASP A 54 -2.01 27.51 14.42
C ASP A 54 -3.33 27.11 15.12
N SER A 55 -3.23 26.66 16.37
CA SER A 55 -4.41 26.25 17.15
C SER A 55 -5.48 27.34 17.26
N THR A 56 -5.07 28.61 17.26
CA THR A 56 -5.97 29.77 17.32
C THR A 56 -6.81 29.95 16.06
N GLU A 57 -6.37 29.44 14.90
CA GLU A 57 -7.09 29.56 13.62
C GLU A 57 -8.00 28.34 13.35
N SER A 58 -7.86 27.26 14.12
CA SER A 58 -8.49 25.96 13.83
C SER A 58 -10.02 25.99 13.78
N GLU A 59 -10.67 26.72 14.68
CA GLU A 59 -12.12 26.86 14.73
C GLU A 59 -12.67 27.68 13.56
N GLU A 60 -11.97 28.76 13.20
CA GLU A 60 -12.34 29.60 12.05
C GLU A 60 -12.23 28.81 10.75
N ILE A 61 -11.10 28.13 10.55
CA ILE A 61 -10.86 27.30 9.37
C ILE A 61 -11.93 26.21 9.24
N THR A 62 -12.24 25.52 10.34
CA THR A 62 -13.26 24.46 10.34
C THR A 62 -14.64 25.02 9.99
N SER A 63 -15.00 26.17 10.58
CA SER A 63 -16.28 26.84 10.36
C SER A 63 -16.42 27.40 8.93
N ASP A 64 -15.32 27.73 8.26
CA ASP A 64 -15.29 28.13 6.86
C ASP A 64 -15.31 26.93 5.88
N LEU A 65 -14.65 25.82 6.24
CA LEU A 65 -14.53 24.62 5.42
C LEU A 65 -15.87 23.91 5.21
N LEU A 66 -16.61 23.64 6.30
CA LEU A 66 -17.85 22.86 6.22
C LEU A 66 -18.89 23.49 5.28
N PRO A 67 -19.19 24.81 5.36
CA PRO A 67 -20.14 25.45 4.44
C PRO A 67 -19.64 25.52 2.99
N ARG A 68 -18.33 25.58 2.73
CA ARG A 68 -17.79 25.55 1.36
C ARG A 68 -18.07 24.22 0.67
N PHE A 69 -17.79 23.11 1.34
CA PHE A 69 -18.11 21.79 0.80
C PHE A 69 -19.63 21.58 0.68
N LYS A 70 -20.41 22.04 1.67
CA LYS A 70 -21.87 21.98 1.60
C LYS A 70 -22.45 22.76 0.42
N ARG A 71 -21.88 23.93 0.08
CA ARG A 71 -22.26 24.73 -1.10
C ARG A 71 -21.96 24.04 -2.42
N LEU A 72 -20.97 23.13 -2.45
CA LEU A 72 -20.74 22.28 -3.60
C LEU A 72 -21.80 21.15 -3.70
N GLY A 73 -22.52 20.85 -2.61
CA GLY A 73 -23.40 19.69 -2.52
C GLY A 73 -22.69 18.45 -2.00
N LEU A 74 -21.51 18.61 -1.41
CA LEU A 74 -20.79 17.54 -0.73
C LEU A 74 -21.17 17.48 0.74
N LYS A 75 -21.24 16.26 1.27
CA LYS A 75 -21.37 16.01 2.71
C LYS A 75 -19.98 15.84 3.31
N VAL A 76 -19.67 16.62 4.32
CA VAL A 76 -18.44 16.49 5.12
C VAL A 76 -18.85 16.06 6.52
N TYR A 77 -18.06 15.18 7.12
CA TYR A 77 -18.23 14.77 8.51
C TYR A 77 -17.75 15.91 9.42
N ASP A 78 -18.61 16.36 10.34
CA ASP A 78 -18.24 17.38 11.30
C ASP A 78 -17.28 16.78 12.35
N PRO A 79 -16.10 17.37 12.61
CA PRO A 79 -15.19 16.87 13.63
C PRO A 79 -15.79 16.74 15.04
N LYS A 80 -16.81 17.54 15.37
CA LYS A 80 -17.50 17.51 16.66
C LYS A 80 -18.55 16.41 16.74
N GLU A 81 -19.26 16.15 15.65
CA GLU A 81 -20.33 15.14 15.59
C GLU A 81 -19.81 13.75 15.21
N ASN A 82 -18.72 13.68 14.43
CA ASN A 82 -18.15 12.47 13.84
C ASN A 82 -16.62 12.39 14.03
N PRO A 83 -16.13 12.38 15.29
CA PRO A 83 -14.70 12.37 15.61
C PRO A 83 -13.93 11.18 15.03
N GLU A 84 -14.63 10.09 14.69
CA GLU A 84 -14.07 8.90 14.06
C GLU A 84 -13.85 9.03 12.53
N LYS A 85 -14.41 10.06 11.91
CA LYS A 85 -14.32 10.35 10.47
C LYS A 85 -13.59 11.65 10.16
N SER A 86 -13.71 12.64 11.03
CA SER A 86 -13.00 13.91 10.94
C SER A 86 -12.59 14.34 12.34
N SER A 87 -11.43 14.96 12.51
CA SER A 87 -10.96 15.36 13.83
C SER A 87 -10.12 16.63 13.74
N VAL A 88 -10.05 17.34 14.87
CA VAL A 88 -9.16 18.48 15.10
C VAL A 88 -8.36 18.18 16.37
N GLY A 89 -7.06 18.37 16.32
CA GLY A 89 -6.16 18.05 17.43
C GLY A 89 -4.78 18.68 17.27
N TYR A 90 -3.97 18.54 18.31
CA TYR A 90 -2.61 19.02 18.40
C TYR A 90 -1.62 17.93 17.98
N LEU A 91 -0.73 18.23 17.03
CA LEU A 91 0.26 17.27 16.51
C LEU A 91 1.13 16.59 17.58
N ASN A 92 1.38 17.28 18.71
CA ASN A 92 2.24 16.78 19.79
C ASN A 92 1.47 16.00 20.88
N LYS A 93 0.14 15.96 20.82
CA LYS A 93 -0.70 15.35 21.88
C LYS A 93 -1.64 14.30 21.32
N ASP A 94 -2.23 14.58 20.17
CA ASP A 94 -3.30 13.78 19.59
C ASP A 94 -2.77 12.89 18.48
N ASP A 95 -3.28 11.67 18.44
CA ASP A 95 -2.94 10.70 17.41
C ASP A 95 -3.90 10.87 16.22
N PHE A 96 -3.40 10.67 15.01
CA PHE A 96 -4.24 10.76 13.80
C PHE A 96 -3.75 9.86 12.68
N GLY A 97 -4.64 9.53 11.75
CA GLY A 97 -4.33 8.76 10.55
C GLY A 97 -4.46 9.59 9.28
N TYR A 98 -3.56 9.41 8.33
CA TYR A 98 -3.63 10.05 7.01
C TYR A 98 -2.98 9.14 5.97
N LEU A 99 -3.66 8.87 4.86
CA LEU A 99 -3.17 8.04 3.74
C LEU A 99 -2.64 6.66 4.14
N GLY A 100 -3.26 6.04 5.14
CA GLY A 100 -2.86 4.74 5.66
C GLY A 100 -1.74 4.78 6.71
N TYR A 101 -1.07 5.91 6.88
CA TYR A 101 -0.14 6.16 7.97
C TYR A 101 -0.88 6.56 9.25
N TYR A 102 -0.21 6.37 10.38
CA TYR A 102 -0.69 6.74 11.70
C TYR A 102 0.42 7.46 12.46
N PHE A 103 0.09 8.62 13.03
CA PHE A 103 1.00 9.52 13.70
C PHE A 103 0.70 9.48 15.20
N GLN A 104 1.70 9.15 16.00
CA GLN A 104 1.58 9.04 17.46
C GLN A 104 2.86 9.55 18.11
N ARG A 105 2.80 10.71 18.77
CA ARG A 105 3.90 11.27 19.60
C ARG A 105 5.28 11.28 18.91
N GLY A 106 5.33 11.71 17.65
CA GLY A 106 6.56 11.75 16.85
C GLY A 106 6.96 10.44 16.18
N VAL A 107 6.23 9.35 16.46
CA VAL A 107 6.32 8.09 15.71
C VAL A 107 5.32 8.12 14.56
N VAL A 108 5.81 7.77 13.37
CA VAL A 108 5.04 7.55 12.16
C VAL A 108 5.05 6.06 11.88
N THR A 109 3.89 5.44 11.93
CA THR A 109 3.71 4.00 11.76
C THR A 109 2.60 3.70 10.75
N ALA A 110 2.40 2.43 10.42
CA ALA A 110 1.29 2.00 9.57
C ALA A 110 -0.01 1.92 10.40
N ARG A 111 -1.15 2.26 9.80
CA ARG A 111 -2.46 2.11 10.47
C ARG A 111 -2.66 0.65 10.88
N LYS A 112 -3.16 0.43 12.10
CA LYS A 112 -3.42 -0.90 12.68
C LYS A 112 -4.10 -1.87 11.71
N GLY A 113 -5.15 -1.44 11.01
CA GLY A 113 -5.85 -2.29 10.04
C GLY A 113 -4.95 -2.78 8.90
N SER A 114 -4.00 -1.97 8.44
CA SER A 114 -3.03 -2.39 7.42
C SER A 114 -2.03 -3.42 7.96
N VAL A 115 -1.55 -3.24 9.19
CA VAL A 115 -0.68 -4.21 9.87
C VAL A 115 -1.39 -5.55 10.05
N GLU A 116 -2.65 -5.54 10.49
CA GLU A 116 -3.43 -6.77 10.65
C GLU A 116 -3.69 -7.46 9.31
N ASN A 117 -4.04 -6.71 8.25
CA ASN A 117 -4.18 -7.27 6.90
C ASN A 117 -2.88 -7.92 6.40
N LEU A 118 -1.71 -7.34 6.70
CA LEU A 118 -0.42 -7.96 6.40
C LEU A 118 -0.21 -9.27 7.18
N ARG A 119 -0.49 -9.26 8.49
CA ARG A 119 -0.38 -10.46 9.35
C ARG A 119 -1.31 -11.58 8.88
N GLU A 120 -2.54 -11.26 8.54
CA GLU A 120 -3.52 -12.19 7.97
C GLU A 120 -3.07 -12.73 6.60
N SER A 121 -2.56 -11.85 5.74
CA SER A 121 -2.01 -12.22 4.44
C SER A 121 -0.88 -13.24 4.59
N LEU A 122 0.09 -12.98 5.49
CA LEU A 122 1.18 -13.89 5.82
C LEU A 122 0.66 -15.23 6.38
N LEU A 123 -0.23 -15.19 7.36
CA LEU A 123 -0.85 -16.39 7.94
C LEU A 123 -1.58 -17.24 6.88
N SER A 124 -2.25 -16.58 5.93
CA SER A 124 -2.91 -17.23 4.80
C SER A 124 -1.92 -17.96 3.88
N ILE A 125 -0.70 -17.44 3.70
CA ILE A 125 0.36 -18.15 2.95
C ILE A 125 0.73 -19.48 3.65
N PHE A 126 1.01 -19.44 4.95
CA PHE A 126 1.34 -20.64 5.73
C PHE A 126 0.19 -21.64 5.80
N THR A 127 -1.03 -21.14 5.94
CA THR A 127 -2.26 -21.96 5.95
C THR A 127 -2.48 -22.62 4.59
N GLY A 128 -2.31 -21.88 3.50
CA GLY A 128 -2.34 -22.41 2.14
C GLY A 128 -1.29 -23.50 1.92
N TYR A 129 -0.08 -23.34 2.44
CA TYR A 129 0.96 -24.38 2.42
C TYR A 129 0.52 -25.65 3.17
N LYS A 130 -0.02 -25.51 4.39
CA LYS A 130 -0.48 -26.64 5.20
C LYS A 130 -1.52 -27.50 4.48
N HIS A 131 -2.45 -26.87 3.75
CA HIS A 131 -3.54 -27.52 3.04
C HIS A 131 -3.23 -27.83 1.56
N SER A 132 -2.07 -27.42 1.05
CA SER A 132 -1.67 -27.71 -0.31
C SER A 132 -1.41 -29.21 -0.50
N LYS A 133 -1.84 -29.75 -1.65
CA LYS A 133 -1.48 -31.11 -2.08
C LYS A 133 0.02 -31.24 -2.34
N LEU A 134 0.63 -30.16 -2.83
CA LEU A 134 2.07 -30.04 -3.09
C LEU A 134 2.67 -29.18 -1.99
N LYS A 135 3.28 -29.82 -0.99
CA LYS A 135 3.97 -29.13 0.12
C LYS A 135 5.41 -28.84 -0.30
N SER A 136 5.62 -27.75 -1.05
CA SER A 136 6.97 -27.25 -1.38
C SER A 136 7.39 -26.17 -0.38
N PRO A 137 8.41 -26.44 0.47
CA PRO A 137 9.01 -25.43 1.34
C PRO A 137 9.62 -24.26 0.55
N GLU A 138 10.16 -24.53 -0.64
CA GLU A 138 10.80 -23.54 -1.50
C GLU A 138 9.77 -22.53 -2.02
N PHE A 139 8.59 -23.01 -2.43
CA PHE A 139 7.50 -22.13 -2.84
C PHE A 139 6.93 -21.33 -1.67
N LEU A 140 6.83 -21.94 -0.49
CA LEU A 140 6.44 -21.23 0.73
C LEU A 140 7.44 -20.11 1.05
N GLU A 141 8.73 -20.43 1.07
CA GLU A 141 9.82 -19.48 1.29
C GLU A 141 9.73 -18.31 0.31
N TRP A 142 9.65 -18.62 -0.99
CA TRP A 142 9.55 -17.60 -2.03
C TRP A 142 8.35 -16.68 -1.84
N ARG A 143 7.18 -17.24 -1.54
CA ARG A 143 5.95 -16.46 -1.33
C ARG A 143 6.00 -15.59 -0.08
N VAL A 144 6.50 -16.11 1.03
CA VAL A 144 6.66 -15.34 2.27
C VAL A 144 7.65 -14.21 2.03
N ASN A 145 8.81 -14.52 1.45
CA ASN A 145 9.85 -13.52 1.18
C ASN A 145 9.38 -12.43 0.21
N LEU A 146 8.60 -12.79 -0.83
CA LEU A 146 7.98 -11.81 -1.73
C LEU A 146 6.99 -10.90 -0.97
N ARG A 147 6.21 -11.44 -0.04
CA ARG A 147 5.28 -10.63 0.77
C ARG A 147 6.02 -9.69 1.72
N VAL A 148 7.17 -10.11 2.26
CA VAL A 148 8.03 -9.30 3.14
C VAL A 148 8.69 -8.16 2.38
N THR A 149 9.41 -8.46 1.31
CA THR A 149 10.20 -7.44 0.60
C THR A 149 9.39 -6.61 -0.37
N GLY A 150 8.30 -7.17 -0.90
CA GLY A 150 7.77 -6.69 -2.16
C GLY A 150 8.67 -7.06 -3.34
N CYS A 151 8.45 -6.40 -4.47
CA CYS A 151 9.17 -6.56 -5.72
C CYS A 151 9.02 -5.30 -6.60
N ILE A 152 9.85 -5.19 -7.62
CA ILE A 152 9.60 -4.32 -8.77
C ILE A 152 9.05 -5.19 -9.89
N PHE A 153 7.92 -4.78 -10.47
CA PHE A 153 7.29 -5.46 -11.59
C PHE A 153 6.45 -4.49 -12.42
N GLN A 154 6.66 -4.48 -13.73
CA GLN A 154 6.05 -3.55 -14.68
C GLN A 154 6.31 -2.09 -14.32
N ASN A 155 7.56 -1.76 -13.99
CA ASN A 155 8.03 -0.45 -13.53
C ASN A 155 7.35 0.07 -12.27
N LYS A 156 6.71 -0.82 -11.49
CA LYS A 156 6.02 -0.46 -10.25
C LYS A 156 6.66 -1.15 -9.06
N SER A 157 6.99 -0.35 -8.05
CA SER A 157 7.36 -0.85 -6.73
C SER A 157 6.10 -1.36 -6.04
N LYS A 158 6.05 -2.66 -5.78
CA LYS A 158 4.92 -3.34 -5.14
C LYS A 158 5.38 -3.97 -3.84
N GLY A 159 4.66 -3.72 -2.75
CA GLY A 159 4.95 -4.30 -1.45
C GLY A 159 4.51 -3.39 -0.33
N TRP A 160 4.12 -4.00 0.78
CA TRP A 160 3.81 -3.27 2.02
C TRP A 160 4.99 -2.38 2.44
N MET A 161 6.22 -2.90 2.32
CA MET A 161 7.43 -2.14 2.65
C MET A 161 7.71 -0.94 1.74
N TYR A 162 7.33 -1.00 0.47
CA TYR A 162 7.43 0.16 -0.41
C TYR A 162 6.35 1.19 -0.09
N PHE A 163 5.11 0.74 0.13
CA PHE A 163 4.00 1.65 0.47
C PHE A 163 4.25 2.39 1.78
N PHE A 164 4.80 1.71 2.80
CA PHE A 164 5.11 2.25 4.12
C PHE A 164 6.58 2.64 4.30
N SER A 165 7.27 3.07 3.23
CA SER A 165 8.70 3.41 3.31
C SER A 165 9.01 4.63 4.19
N GLU A 166 8.00 5.45 4.50
CA GLU A 166 8.15 6.69 5.29
C GLU A 166 7.88 6.51 6.79
N ILE A 167 7.68 5.27 7.27
CA ILE A 167 7.56 5.01 8.71
C ILE A 167 8.91 5.22 9.43
N ASN A 168 8.86 5.50 10.73
CA ASN A 168 10.02 5.49 11.61
C ASN A 168 9.88 4.51 12.80
N ASP A 169 8.82 3.72 12.80
CA ASP A 169 8.53 2.69 13.80
C ASP A 169 9.32 1.40 13.53
N GLU A 170 10.58 1.36 13.97
CA GLU A 170 11.41 0.16 13.84
C GLU A 170 10.91 -0.99 14.73
N THR A 171 10.29 -0.68 15.87
CA THR A 171 9.72 -1.69 16.77
C THR A 171 8.69 -2.56 16.05
N LEU A 172 7.78 -1.95 15.28
CA LEU A 172 6.83 -2.67 14.44
C LEU A 172 7.52 -3.64 13.46
N LEU A 173 8.63 -3.24 12.85
CA LEU A 173 9.36 -4.09 11.90
C LEU A 173 9.96 -5.32 12.59
N HIS A 174 10.53 -5.16 13.78
CA HIS A 174 11.04 -6.28 14.58
C HIS A 174 9.91 -7.20 15.05
N GLU A 175 8.75 -6.65 15.43
CA GLU A 175 7.57 -7.45 15.79
C GLU A 175 7.07 -8.30 14.62
N LEU A 176 7.10 -7.76 13.40
CA LEU A 176 6.72 -8.50 12.19
C LEU A 176 7.72 -9.62 11.88
N ASP A 177 9.02 -9.38 12.04
CA ASP A 177 10.06 -10.40 11.89
C ASP A 177 9.90 -11.53 12.91
N ASP A 178 9.63 -11.19 14.17
CA ASP A 178 9.37 -12.17 15.23
C ASP A 178 8.06 -12.95 15.00
N PHE A 179 7.03 -12.28 14.48
CA PHE A 179 5.78 -12.92 14.06
C PHE A 179 6.02 -14.01 13.00
N LEU A 180 6.86 -13.75 11.99
CA LEU A 180 7.23 -14.76 10.98
C LEU A 180 7.97 -15.96 11.58
N LYS A 181 8.89 -15.72 12.53
CA LYS A 181 9.60 -16.80 13.22
C LYS A 181 8.61 -17.68 14.00
N ARG A 182 7.67 -17.07 14.72
CA ARG A 182 6.59 -17.80 15.41
C ARG A 182 5.72 -18.61 14.44
N LEU A 183 5.41 -18.07 13.26
CA LEU A 183 4.68 -18.82 12.24
C LEU A 183 5.47 -20.04 11.76
N CYS A 184 6.78 -19.92 11.52
CA CYS A 184 7.62 -21.05 11.12
C CYS A 184 7.60 -22.17 12.18
N VAL A 185 7.74 -21.82 13.46
CA VAL A 185 7.62 -22.78 14.57
C VAL A 185 6.23 -23.41 14.62
N ARG A 186 5.17 -22.59 14.57
CA ARG A 186 3.77 -23.05 14.64
C ARG A 186 3.42 -24.03 13.53
N PHE A 187 3.95 -23.82 12.32
CA PHE A 187 3.67 -24.67 11.17
C PHE A 187 4.73 -25.77 10.95
N GLY A 188 5.77 -25.83 11.79
CA GLY A 188 6.83 -26.84 11.73
C GLY A 188 7.65 -26.78 10.44
N VAL A 189 7.96 -25.57 9.97
CA VAL A 189 8.72 -25.36 8.72
C VAL A 189 10.05 -24.65 8.99
N THR A 190 11.07 -25.06 8.25
CA THR A 190 12.40 -24.44 8.26
C THR A 190 12.63 -23.82 6.89
N ILE A 191 12.51 -22.49 6.79
CA ILE A 191 12.70 -21.71 5.57
C ILE A 191 13.62 -20.52 5.85
N LYS A 192 14.33 -20.03 4.84
CA LYS A 192 15.18 -18.86 4.93
C LYS A 192 14.35 -17.59 4.78
N LEU A 193 13.93 -17.03 5.92
CA LEU A 193 13.16 -15.80 5.96
C LEU A 193 14.01 -14.57 5.63
N LYS A 194 13.48 -13.72 4.76
CA LYS A 194 13.87 -12.32 4.65
C LYS A 194 13.28 -11.54 5.82
N SER A 195 14.02 -10.56 6.29
CA SER A 195 13.65 -9.60 7.35
C SER A 195 12.98 -8.34 6.78
N PHE A 196 11.91 -7.91 7.44
CA PHE A 196 11.23 -6.62 7.27
C PHE A 196 12.16 -5.45 7.62
N VAL A 197 12.90 -5.54 8.72
CA VAL A 197 13.89 -4.52 9.13
C VAL A 197 14.95 -4.34 8.03
N ARG A 198 15.50 -5.44 7.52
CA ARG A 198 16.46 -5.38 6.42
C ARG A 198 15.82 -4.83 5.14
N ALA A 199 14.61 -5.27 4.80
CA ALA A 199 13.89 -4.75 3.62
C ALA A 199 13.70 -3.23 3.71
N PHE A 200 13.28 -2.73 4.88
CA PHE A 200 13.09 -1.31 5.15
C PHE A 200 14.35 -0.49 4.86
N PHE A 201 15.48 -0.86 5.47
CA PHE A 201 16.72 -0.12 5.29
C PHE A 201 17.28 -0.22 3.87
N GLN A 202 17.02 -1.32 3.17
CA GLN A 202 17.36 -1.45 1.76
C GLN A 202 16.52 -0.51 0.89
N ILE A 203 15.21 -0.37 1.14
CA ILE A 203 14.36 0.61 0.44
C ILE A 203 14.78 2.04 0.79
N LYS A 204 15.08 2.30 2.06
CA LYS A 204 15.38 3.66 2.54
C LYS A 204 16.71 4.21 2.02
N TYR A 205 17.73 3.37 1.95
CA TYR A 205 19.09 3.83 1.64
C TYR A 205 19.66 3.29 0.33
N ASN A 206 19.19 2.15 -0.17
CA ASN A 206 19.75 1.46 -1.35
C ASN A 206 18.68 1.14 -2.41
N ARG A 207 17.62 1.95 -2.51
CA ARG A 207 16.42 1.66 -3.32
C ARG A 207 16.72 1.20 -4.75
N ARG A 208 17.75 1.78 -5.38
CA ARG A 208 18.11 1.57 -6.79
C ARG A 208 19.13 0.44 -7.02
N GLU A 209 19.89 0.06 -6.00
CA GLU A 209 21.02 -0.87 -6.12
C GLU A 209 20.79 -2.20 -5.40
N THR A 210 19.71 -2.28 -4.62
CA THR A 210 19.47 -3.44 -3.76
C THR A 210 19.11 -4.70 -4.56
N SER A 211 19.91 -5.74 -4.41
CA SER A 211 19.55 -7.11 -4.85
C SER A 211 18.71 -7.85 -3.80
N TYR A 212 18.44 -7.23 -2.65
CA TYR A 212 17.65 -7.84 -1.59
C TYR A 212 16.15 -7.88 -1.94
N ILE A 213 15.69 -6.98 -2.79
CA ILE A 213 14.31 -6.91 -3.27
C ILE A 213 14.32 -7.34 -4.73
N PRO A 214 13.52 -8.34 -5.13
CA PRO A 214 13.54 -8.81 -6.50
C PRO A 214 13.01 -7.74 -7.46
N ASN A 215 13.79 -7.44 -8.50
CA ASN A 215 13.36 -6.66 -9.65
C ASN A 215 13.05 -7.58 -10.82
N PHE A 216 11.79 -7.97 -10.97
CA PHE A 216 11.38 -8.93 -11.98
C PHE A 216 11.46 -8.37 -13.41
N ASP A 217 11.57 -7.05 -13.57
CA ASP A 217 11.72 -6.42 -14.88
C ASP A 217 13.14 -6.56 -15.44
N GLU A 218 14.12 -6.79 -14.56
CA GLU A 218 15.53 -6.99 -14.93
C GLU A 218 15.93 -8.46 -15.09
N TYR A 219 14.99 -9.39 -14.85
CA TYR A 219 15.30 -10.83 -14.91
C TYR A 219 15.58 -11.28 -16.34
N ASP A 220 16.68 -12.00 -16.53
CA ASP A 220 16.98 -12.68 -17.78
C ASP A 220 16.17 -13.98 -17.96
N ILE A 221 16.29 -14.62 -19.13
CA ILE A 221 15.57 -15.87 -19.45
C ILE A 221 15.97 -17.02 -18.51
N THR A 222 17.22 -17.05 -18.05
CA THR A 222 17.73 -18.07 -17.13
C THR A 222 17.08 -17.92 -15.75
N GLU A 223 17.01 -16.70 -15.23
CA GLU A 223 16.38 -16.37 -13.96
C GLU A 223 14.87 -16.62 -14.00
N LYS A 224 14.20 -16.23 -15.09
CA LYS A 224 12.77 -16.51 -15.30
C LYS A 224 12.51 -18.01 -15.35
N THR A 225 13.36 -18.76 -16.05
CA THR A 225 13.31 -20.22 -16.11
C THR A 225 13.50 -20.86 -14.74
N TYR A 226 14.47 -20.39 -13.96
CA TYR A 226 14.70 -20.84 -12.59
C TYR A 226 13.45 -20.60 -11.74
N VAL A 227 12.85 -19.41 -11.78
CA VAL A 227 11.62 -19.12 -11.01
C VAL A 227 10.48 -20.06 -11.39
N LEU A 228 10.25 -20.26 -12.70
CA LEU A 228 9.18 -21.13 -13.20
C LEU A 228 9.38 -22.59 -12.79
N THR A 229 10.59 -23.10 -12.92
CA THR A 229 10.90 -24.51 -12.64
C THR A 229 10.99 -24.77 -11.14
N HIS A 230 11.77 -23.98 -10.42
CA HIS A 230 12.10 -24.20 -9.01
C HIS A 230 10.93 -23.85 -8.08
N TYR A 231 10.28 -22.70 -8.26
CA TYR A 231 9.19 -22.27 -7.37
C TYR A 231 7.81 -22.69 -7.85
N PHE A 232 7.55 -22.66 -9.17
CA PHE A 232 6.22 -22.95 -9.71
C PHE A 232 6.05 -24.38 -10.25
N ASN A 233 7.10 -25.21 -10.19
CA ASN A 233 7.13 -26.57 -10.74
C ASN A 233 6.59 -26.64 -12.19
N LYS A 234 6.88 -25.61 -12.99
CA LYS A 234 6.46 -25.49 -14.39
C LYS A 234 7.63 -25.91 -15.27
N SER A 235 7.45 -27.04 -15.97
CA SER A 235 8.39 -27.45 -17.01
C SER A 235 8.44 -26.40 -18.12
N VAL A 236 9.66 -26.01 -18.48
CA VAL A 236 9.96 -25.10 -19.60
C VAL A 236 10.55 -25.85 -20.81
N LYS A 237 10.61 -27.18 -20.76
CA LYS A 237 11.26 -27.98 -21.81
C LYS A 237 10.55 -27.76 -23.16
N GLY A 238 11.31 -27.29 -24.15
CA GLY A 238 10.82 -27.03 -25.50
C GLY A 238 10.05 -25.71 -25.65
N MET A 239 10.04 -24.85 -24.63
CA MET A 239 9.49 -23.50 -24.74
C MET A 239 10.50 -22.57 -25.41
N THR A 240 9.98 -21.64 -26.19
CA THR A 240 10.68 -20.46 -26.68
C THR A 240 10.84 -19.41 -25.57
N ASP A 241 11.77 -18.47 -25.75
CA ASP A 241 11.99 -17.37 -24.81
C ASP A 241 10.71 -16.54 -24.59
N GLU A 242 9.92 -16.33 -25.65
CA GLU A 242 8.63 -15.64 -25.61
C GLU A 242 7.59 -16.37 -24.75
N GLU A 243 7.53 -17.70 -24.84
CA GLU A 243 6.64 -18.53 -24.01
C GLU A 243 7.08 -18.55 -22.55
N ILE A 244 8.39 -18.56 -22.29
CA ILE A 244 8.95 -18.43 -20.94
C ILE A 244 8.54 -17.10 -20.33
N ASP A 245 8.71 -15.99 -21.07
CA ASP A 245 8.31 -14.65 -20.64
C ASP A 245 6.82 -14.55 -20.37
N TYR A 246 5.98 -15.08 -21.27
CA TYR A 246 4.54 -15.11 -21.08
C TYR A 246 4.15 -15.85 -19.81
N HIS A 247 4.71 -17.04 -19.59
CA HIS A 247 4.39 -17.86 -18.42
C HIS A 247 4.90 -17.24 -17.12
N PHE A 248 6.11 -16.66 -17.14
CA PHE A 248 6.67 -15.93 -16.00
C PHE A 248 5.77 -14.75 -15.63
N ASN A 249 5.50 -13.85 -16.58
CA ASN A 249 4.67 -12.66 -16.36
C ASN A 249 3.28 -13.03 -15.86
N LYS A 250 2.66 -14.08 -16.41
CA LYS A 250 1.35 -14.58 -15.97
C LYS A 250 1.38 -15.08 -14.52
N ARG A 251 2.43 -15.78 -14.11
CA ARG A 251 2.58 -16.31 -12.75
C ARG A 251 2.86 -15.20 -11.75
N ILE A 252 3.82 -14.31 -12.05
CA ILE A 252 4.14 -13.16 -11.20
C ILE A 252 2.94 -12.24 -11.05
N SER A 253 2.27 -11.86 -12.16
CA SER A 253 1.06 -11.02 -12.13
C SER A 253 -0.01 -11.57 -11.19
N LYS A 254 -0.19 -12.90 -11.14
CA LYS A 254 -1.15 -13.53 -10.24
C LYS A 254 -0.73 -13.43 -8.77
N GLN A 255 0.56 -13.48 -8.46
CA GLN A 255 1.07 -13.38 -7.08
C GLN A 255 1.08 -11.94 -6.57
N VAL A 256 1.32 -10.97 -7.46
CA VAL A 256 1.44 -9.54 -7.09
C VAL A 256 0.14 -8.76 -7.26
N LYS A 257 -0.96 -9.42 -7.67
CA LYS A 257 -2.25 -8.77 -7.92
C LYS A 257 -2.81 -8.05 -6.68
N ASP A 258 -2.67 -8.69 -5.53
CA ASP A 258 -3.28 -8.24 -4.27
C ASP A 258 -2.23 -7.61 -3.32
N ILE A 259 -1.03 -7.31 -3.85
CA ILE A 259 0.03 -6.63 -3.09
C ILE A 259 -0.12 -5.12 -3.26
N GLU A 260 0.07 -4.38 -2.17
CA GLU A 260 0.05 -2.91 -2.15
C GLU A 260 1.05 -2.36 -3.17
N THR A 261 0.69 -1.29 -3.86
CA THR A 261 1.55 -0.65 -4.85
C THR A 261 1.93 0.74 -4.33
N ASP A 262 3.22 1.08 -4.42
CA ASP A 262 3.71 2.41 -4.06
C ASP A 262 3.07 3.46 -4.96
N VAL A 263 2.89 4.67 -4.42
CA VAL A 263 2.42 5.83 -5.17
C VAL A 263 3.53 6.38 -6.08
N LYS A 264 4.80 6.11 -5.76
CA LYS A 264 5.96 6.43 -6.60
C LYS A 264 6.26 5.29 -7.57
N ASP A 265 6.38 5.60 -8.86
CA ASP A 265 6.87 4.64 -9.86
C ASP A 265 8.31 4.23 -9.54
N ALA A 266 8.70 3.01 -9.94
CA ALA A 266 10.02 2.47 -9.59
C ALA A 266 11.19 3.29 -10.18
N GLY A 267 10.92 4.11 -11.19
CA GLY A 267 11.91 4.93 -11.92
C GLY A 267 12.17 6.34 -11.37
N TYR A 268 11.51 6.75 -10.27
CA TYR A 268 11.75 8.06 -9.62
C TYR A 268 12.55 7.92 -8.32
#